data_AF-W2F0Y5-F1
#
_entry.id   AF-W2F0Y5-F1
#
_cell.length_a   1.000
_cell.length_b   1.000
_cell.length_c   1.000
_cell.angle_alpha   90.00
_cell.angle_beta   90.00
_cell.angle_gamma   90.00
#
_symmetry.space_group_name_H-M   'P 1'
#
loop_
_entity.id
_entity.type
_entity.pdbx_description
1 polymer ?
#
loop_
_entity_poly.entity_id
_entity_poly.type
_entity_poly.pdbx_seq_one_letter_code
_entity_poly.pdbx_strand_id
1 'polypeptide(L)'
;MTSPPSRPDVQQTLPSPLDSIPDLRAAAKWILASAGAVGAALLGGGPLVAIGKVPDAGHAALAGLGLLVALCGVGWAIWRTSDVLIPPITTLATLDEPELKPLRELIARSPEAFYGSVARDVAGLTRHRQIAAGLRAKLAEEGDPARRRAWESALERTRANIAISDAYQRRLLDFIHVWQVHAKLRRARAHTLLAGVVVAAGATVFMLATAEPAHPGGPATPAATPSVSTAAT
;
A
#
# COMPACT_ATOMS: atom_id res chain seq x y z
N MET A 1 43.74 -25.10 -17.42
CA MET A 1 42.27 -24.96 -17.24
C MET A 1 42.00 -23.65 -16.56
N THR A 2 41.71 -22.61 -17.34
CA THR A 2 41.36 -21.28 -16.87
C THR A 2 39.84 -21.20 -16.78
N SER A 3 39.30 -20.97 -15.59
CA SER A 3 37.86 -20.72 -15.41
C SER A 3 37.44 -19.52 -16.28
N PRO A 4 36.34 -19.62 -17.05
CA PRO A 4 35.83 -18.47 -17.77
C PRO A 4 35.41 -17.38 -16.76
N PRO A 5 35.65 -16.10 -17.07
CA PRO A 5 35.24 -15.00 -16.19
C PRO A 5 33.72 -15.01 -16.04
N SER A 6 33.24 -15.03 -14.79
CA SER A 6 31.84 -14.81 -14.44
C SER A 6 31.37 -13.53 -15.11
N ARG A 7 30.43 -13.62 -16.07
CA ARG A 7 29.81 -12.40 -16.61
C ARG A 7 29.22 -11.63 -15.43
N PRO A 8 29.55 -10.33 -15.25
CA PRO A 8 28.86 -9.52 -14.27
C PRO A 8 27.36 -9.57 -14.61
N ASP A 9 26.54 -9.90 -13.61
CA ASP A 9 25.09 -9.95 -13.73
C ASP A 9 24.58 -8.57 -14.14
N VAL A 10 24.40 -8.33 -15.45
CA VAL A 10 23.83 -7.08 -15.99
C VAL A 10 22.43 -6.81 -15.43
N GLN A 11 21.78 -7.84 -14.86
CA GLN A 11 20.52 -7.72 -14.13
C GLN A 11 20.66 -7.08 -12.73
N GLN A 12 21.86 -7.04 -12.13
CA GLN A 12 22.10 -6.38 -10.84
C GLN A 12 22.25 -4.86 -10.95
N THR A 13 22.37 -4.29 -12.17
CA THR A 13 22.63 -2.85 -12.35
C THR A 13 21.36 -2.00 -12.41
N LEU A 14 20.18 -2.61 -12.55
CA LEU A 14 18.92 -1.89 -12.53
C LEU A 14 18.29 -2.00 -11.13
N PRO A 15 17.87 -0.89 -10.50
CA PRO A 15 17.21 -0.93 -9.19
C PRO A 15 16.00 -1.85 -9.25
N SER A 16 15.89 -2.72 -8.24
CA SER A 16 14.80 -3.67 -8.18
C SER A 16 13.51 -2.90 -7.88
N PRO A 17 12.40 -3.17 -8.58
CA PRO A 17 11.10 -2.60 -8.21
C PRO A 17 10.74 -2.83 -6.73
N LEU A 18 11.25 -3.92 -6.14
CA LEU A 18 11.06 -4.27 -4.73
C LEU A 18 11.70 -3.25 -3.77
N ASP A 19 12.70 -2.50 -4.22
CA ASP A 19 13.41 -1.50 -3.40
C ASP A 19 12.50 -0.34 -2.97
N SER A 20 11.38 -0.13 -3.66
CA SER A 20 10.36 0.86 -3.28
C SER A 20 9.44 0.41 -2.15
N ILE A 21 9.35 -0.89 -1.86
CA ILE A 21 8.41 -1.43 -0.86
C ILE A 21 8.67 -0.91 0.57
N PRO A 22 9.93 -0.86 1.05
CA PRO A 22 10.25 -0.26 2.35
C PRO A 22 9.74 1.17 2.48
N ASP A 23 9.92 2.00 1.44
CA ASP A 23 9.47 3.40 1.44
C ASP A 23 7.95 3.51 1.51
N LEU A 24 7.24 2.68 0.75
CA LEU A 24 5.77 2.63 0.79
C LEU A 24 5.26 2.20 2.17
N ARG A 25 5.92 1.23 2.80
CA ARG A 25 5.59 0.77 4.16
C ARG A 25 5.90 1.85 5.20
N ALA A 26 7.01 2.56 5.05
CA ALA A 26 7.36 3.68 5.92
C ALA A 26 6.32 4.79 5.83
N ALA A 27 5.90 5.16 4.62
CA ALA A 27 4.83 6.14 4.40
C ALA A 27 3.51 5.70 5.06
N ALA A 28 3.12 4.43 4.92
CA ALA A 28 1.92 3.89 5.55
C ALA A 28 1.99 3.96 7.10
N LYS A 29 3.15 3.66 7.69
CA LYS A 29 3.36 3.79 9.15
C LYS A 29 3.22 5.23 9.62
N TRP A 30 3.77 6.20 8.90
CA TRP A 30 3.64 7.62 9.24
C TRP A 30 2.19 8.10 9.16
N ILE A 31 1.45 7.70 8.12
CA ILE A 31 0.01 8.01 8.01
C ILE A 31 -0.75 7.45 9.21
N LEU A 32 -0.47 6.20 9.60
CA LEU A 32 -1.12 5.56 10.73
C LEU A 32 -0.79 6.26 12.05
N ALA A 33 0.48 6.63 12.26
CA ALA A 33 0.91 7.37 13.44
C ALA A 33 0.23 8.74 13.54
N SER A 34 0.15 9.49 12.44
CA SER A 34 -0.55 10.78 12.40
C SER A 34 -2.04 10.63 12.68
N ALA A 35 -2.72 9.65 12.09
CA ALA A 35 -4.13 9.38 12.37
C ALA A 35 -4.36 9.02 13.84
N GLY A 36 -3.48 8.18 14.41
CA GLY A 36 -3.51 7.83 15.84
C GLY A 36 -3.31 9.05 16.74
N ALA A 37 -2.39 9.95 16.41
CA ALA A 37 -2.16 11.19 17.14
C ALA A 37 -3.39 12.11 17.13
N VAL A 38 -4.06 12.25 15.98
CA VAL A 38 -5.32 13.02 15.88
C VAL A 38 -6.42 12.38 16.73
N GLY A 39 -6.57 11.05 16.68
CA GLY A 39 -7.52 10.32 17.53
C GLY A 39 -7.24 10.52 19.02
N ALA A 40 -5.98 10.43 19.43
CA ALA A 40 -5.57 10.65 20.81
C ALA A 40 -5.85 12.10 21.26
N ALA A 41 -5.62 13.08 20.39
CA ALA A 41 -5.93 14.48 20.69
C ALA A 41 -7.45 14.72 20.87
N LEU A 42 -8.28 14.08 20.04
CA LEU A 42 -9.74 14.15 20.15
C LEU A 42 -10.28 13.48 21.42
N LEU A 43 -9.64 12.39 21.86
CA LEU A 43 -9.94 11.71 23.11
C LEU A 43 -9.31 12.38 24.34
N GLY A 44 -8.44 13.36 24.13
CA GLY A 44 -7.84 14.15 25.21
C GLY A 44 -8.90 14.90 26.02
N GLY A 45 -8.55 15.33 27.24
CA GLY A 45 -9.51 15.91 28.18
C GLY A 45 -10.23 17.18 27.68
N GLY A 46 -9.67 17.91 26.70
CA GLY A 46 -10.23 19.18 26.21
C GLY A 46 -11.68 19.07 25.72
N PRO A 47 -11.96 18.28 24.65
CA PRO A 47 -13.31 18.12 24.13
C PRO A 47 -14.33 17.58 25.16
N LEU A 48 -13.92 16.62 25.99
CA LEU A 48 -14.81 16.03 27.01
C LEU A 48 -15.19 17.04 28.10
N VAL A 49 -14.24 17.87 28.53
CA VAL A 49 -14.51 18.94 29.51
C VAL A 49 -15.39 20.04 28.91
N ALA A 50 -15.26 20.33 27.62
CA ALA A 50 -16.08 21.34 26.94
C ALA A 50 -17.56 20.93 26.88
N ILE A 51 -17.88 19.66 26.62
CA ILE A 51 -19.27 19.16 26.61
C ILE A 51 -19.95 19.38 27.97
N GLY A 52 -19.24 19.15 29.08
CA GLY A 52 -19.78 19.31 30.43
C GLY A 52 -20.11 20.76 30.81
N LYS A 53 -19.65 21.75 30.04
CA LYS A 53 -19.93 23.17 30.26
C LYS A 53 -21.11 23.69 29.44
N VAL A 54 -21.64 22.90 28.51
CA VAL A 54 -22.76 23.31 27.67
C VAL A 54 -24.05 23.20 28.47
N PRO A 55 -24.76 24.33 28.73
CA PRO A 55 -25.94 24.33 29.58
C PRO A 55 -27.18 23.76 28.88
N ASP A 56 -27.19 23.71 27.55
CA ASP A 56 -28.30 23.20 26.75
C ASP A 56 -28.06 21.74 26.30
N ALA A 57 -29.01 20.86 26.60
CA ALA A 57 -28.93 19.44 26.26
C ALA A 57 -28.87 19.20 24.74
N GLY A 58 -29.51 20.06 23.93
CA GLY A 58 -29.48 19.99 22.47
C GLY A 58 -28.07 20.26 21.92
N HIS A 59 -27.43 21.33 22.37
CA HIS A 59 -26.06 21.67 22.00
C HIS A 59 -25.04 20.64 22.50
N ALA A 60 -25.22 20.10 23.72
CA ALA A 60 -24.37 19.04 24.24
C ALA A 60 -24.47 17.74 23.40
N ALA A 61 -25.69 17.35 23.00
CA ALA A 61 -25.91 16.21 22.11
C ALA A 61 -25.28 16.43 20.72
N LEU A 62 -25.41 17.64 20.16
CA LEU A 62 -24.82 18.01 18.87
C LEU A 62 -23.29 18.00 18.92
N ALA A 63 -22.70 18.49 20.01
CA ALA A 63 -21.26 18.40 20.26
C ALA A 63 -20.80 16.94 20.34
N GLY A 64 -21.50 16.11 21.12
CA GLY A 64 -21.22 14.67 21.21
C GLY A 64 -21.29 13.97 19.86
N LEU A 65 -22.29 14.29 19.03
CA LEU A 65 -22.42 13.77 17.66
C LEU A 65 -21.23 14.19 16.78
N GLY A 66 -20.84 15.47 16.81
CA GLY A 66 -19.69 15.97 16.05
C GLY A 66 -18.39 15.27 16.42
N LEU A 67 -18.14 15.07 17.72
CA LEU A 67 -16.99 14.33 18.22
C LEU A 67 -17.02 12.86 17.76
N LEU A 68 -18.18 12.21 17.85
CA LEU A 68 -18.33 10.81 17.42
C LEU A 68 -18.08 10.66 15.91
N VAL A 69 -18.60 11.56 15.09
CA VAL A 69 -18.34 11.59 13.63
C VAL A 69 -16.84 11.75 13.36
N ALA A 70 -16.16 12.64 14.09
CA ALA A 70 -14.72 12.82 13.95
C ALA A 70 -13.94 11.54 14.31
N LEU A 71 -14.29 10.87 15.42
CA LEU A 71 -13.67 9.61 15.82
C LEU A 71 -13.93 8.48 14.80
N CYS A 72 -15.13 8.39 14.24
CA CYS A 72 -15.43 7.45 13.15
C CYS A 72 -14.56 7.71 11.93
N GLY A 73 -14.33 8.97 11.56
CA GLY A 73 -13.40 9.35 10.50
C GLY A 73 -11.98 8.84 10.77
N VAL A 74 -11.46 9.06 11.98
CA VAL A 74 -10.12 8.55 12.37
C VAL A 74 -10.06 7.02 12.31
N GLY A 75 -11.03 6.33 12.91
CA GLY A 75 -11.10 4.87 12.90
C GLY A 75 -11.16 4.29 11.48
N TRP A 76 -11.91 4.95 10.59
CA TRP A 76 -11.98 4.58 9.19
C TRP A 76 -10.63 4.73 8.47
N ALA A 77 -9.93 5.84 8.71
CA ALA A 77 -8.59 6.06 8.15
C ALA A 77 -7.60 4.98 8.62
N ILE A 78 -7.64 4.63 9.91
CA ILE A 78 -6.80 3.58 10.50
C ILE A 78 -7.10 2.23 9.86
N TRP A 79 -8.38 1.85 9.77
CA TRP A 79 -8.78 0.57 9.17
C TRP A 79 -8.31 0.44 7.72
N ARG A 80 -8.56 1.45 6.89
CA ARG A 80 -8.13 1.45 5.48
C ARG A 80 -6.62 1.47 5.29
N THR A 81 -5.88 2.10 6.19
CA THR A 81 -4.40 2.10 6.13
C THR A 81 -3.84 0.75 6.57
N SER A 82 -4.52 0.05 7.49
CA SER A 82 -4.11 -1.25 8.00
C SER A 82 -4.19 -2.34 6.91
N ASP A 83 -5.15 -2.26 6.00
CA ASP A 83 -5.28 -3.16 4.83
C ASP A 83 -4.03 -3.14 3.93
N VAL A 84 -3.24 -2.06 3.94
CA VAL A 84 -1.99 -1.93 3.17
C VAL A 84 -0.85 -2.73 3.81
N LEU A 85 -0.90 -2.95 5.13
CA LEU A 85 0.14 -3.68 5.86
C LEU A 85 0.01 -5.20 5.70
N ILE A 86 -1.16 -5.69 5.26
CA ILE A 86 -1.39 -7.12 5.02
C ILE A 86 -0.74 -7.51 3.68
N PRO A 87 0.30 -8.37 3.68
CA PRO A 87 1.00 -8.76 2.47
C PRO A 87 0.04 -9.51 1.53
N PRO A 88 -0.16 -9.05 0.29
CA PRO A 88 -0.99 -9.78 -0.65
C PRO A 88 -0.29 -11.06 -1.11
N ILE A 89 -1.05 -12.12 -1.29
CA ILE A 89 -0.59 -13.33 -1.97
C ILE A 89 -0.58 -13.01 -3.46
N THR A 90 0.61 -12.80 -4.03
CA THR A 90 0.77 -12.48 -5.45
C THR A 90 0.94 -13.75 -6.27
N THR A 91 0.06 -13.93 -7.26
CA THR A 91 0.13 -15.04 -8.21
C THR A 91 0.03 -14.51 -9.64
N LEU A 92 0.26 -15.37 -10.63
CA LEU A 92 0.06 -14.98 -12.04
C LEU A 92 -1.42 -14.70 -12.35
N ALA A 93 -2.36 -15.34 -11.64
CA ALA A 93 -3.79 -15.08 -11.79
C ALA A 93 -4.19 -13.69 -11.27
N THR A 94 -3.43 -13.14 -10.33
CA THR A 94 -3.62 -11.76 -9.84
C THR A 94 -3.52 -10.76 -11.00
N LEU A 95 -2.75 -11.06 -12.06
CA LEU A 95 -2.61 -10.18 -13.22
C LEU A 95 -3.95 -9.85 -13.89
N ASP A 96 -4.98 -10.69 -13.76
CA ASP A 96 -6.31 -10.48 -14.35
C ASP A 96 -7.19 -9.51 -13.52
N GLU A 97 -6.79 -9.19 -12.29
CA GLU A 97 -7.54 -8.27 -11.43
C GLU A 97 -7.70 -6.88 -12.08
N PRO A 98 -8.85 -6.21 -11.90
CA PRO A 98 -9.12 -4.92 -12.56
C PRO A 98 -8.11 -3.83 -12.16
N GLU A 99 -7.52 -3.94 -10.97
CA GLU A 99 -6.55 -2.97 -10.44
C GLU A 99 -5.23 -2.95 -11.21
N LEU A 100 -4.89 -4.09 -11.82
CA LEU A 100 -3.68 -4.27 -12.62
C LEU A 100 -3.89 -4.03 -14.11
N LYS A 101 -5.06 -3.52 -14.52
CA LYS A 101 -5.32 -3.13 -15.91
C LYS A 101 -4.20 -2.27 -16.52
N PRO A 102 -3.65 -1.23 -15.86
CA PRO A 102 -2.60 -0.43 -16.47
C PRO A 102 -1.27 -1.19 -16.61
N LEU A 103 -0.99 -2.16 -15.72
CA LEU A 103 0.15 -3.06 -15.86
C LEU A 103 -0.05 -4.00 -17.05
N ARG A 104 -1.25 -4.58 -17.22
CA ARG A 104 -1.56 -5.40 -18.41
C ARG A 104 -1.39 -4.61 -19.70
N GLU A 105 -1.85 -3.36 -19.74
CA GLU A 105 -1.68 -2.46 -20.89
C GLU A 105 -0.21 -2.11 -21.14
N LEU A 106 0.61 -2.01 -20.09
CA LEU A 106 2.05 -1.82 -20.23
C LEU A 106 2.72 -3.07 -20.79
N ILE A 107 2.37 -4.26 -20.28
CA ILE A 107 2.88 -5.55 -20.77
C ILE A 107 2.47 -5.76 -22.24
N ALA A 108 1.22 -5.46 -22.59
CA ALA A 108 0.72 -5.60 -23.95
C ALA A 108 1.45 -4.71 -24.97
N ARG A 109 1.95 -3.55 -24.53
CA ARG A 109 2.72 -2.63 -25.38
C ARG A 109 4.17 -3.07 -25.60
N SER A 110 4.75 -3.83 -24.68
CA SER A 110 6.16 -4.24 -24.75
C SER A 110 6.36 -5.63 -24.15
N PRO A 111 5.77 -6.69 -24.74
CA PRO A 111 5.81 -8.04 -24.16
C PRO A 111 7.24 -8.57 -24.04
N GLU A 112 8.13 -8.23 -24.97
CA GLU A 112 9.55 -8.58 -24.94
C GLU A 112 10.30 -8.04 -23.72
N ALA A 113 9.87 -6.91 -23.15
CA ALA A 113 10.49 -6.36 -21.94
C ALA A 113 10.20 -7.20 -20.68
N PHE A 114 9.07 -7.92 -20.68
CA PHE A 114 8.61 -8.71 -19.53
C PHE A 114 8.90 -10.22 -19.70
N TYR A 115 8.72 -10.74 -20.92
CA TYR A 115 8.84 -12.17 -21.23
C TYR A 115 10.16 -12.54 -21.92
N GLY A 116 10.94 -11.53 -22.36
CA GLY A 116 12.13 -11.74 -23.18
C GLY A 116 11.80 -12.38 -24.52
N SER A 117 12.77 -13.10 -25.09
CA SER A 117 12.57 -13.89 -26.31
C SER A 117 11.95 -15.26 -26.06
N VAL A 118 11.66 -15.60 -24.80
CA VAL A 118 11.30 -16.97 -24.37
C VAL A 118 9.80 -17.23 -24.52
N ALA A 119 8.98 -16.23 -24.27
CA ALA A 119 7.53 -16.34 -24.35
C ALA A 119 6.90 -15.05 -24.89
N ARG A 120 5.65 -15.16 -25.37
CA ARG A 120 4.83 -14.00 -25.75
C ARG A 120 3.75 -13.68 -24.70
N ASP A 121 3.49 -14.63 -23.81
CA ASP A 121 2.45 -14.58 -22.79
C ASP A 121 2.82 -15.43 -21.56
N VAL A 122 1.99 -15.34 -20.53
CA VAL A 122 2.14 -16.11 -19.27
C VAL A 122 2.04 -17.63 -19.52
N ALA A 123 1.20 -18.05 -20.47
CA ALA A 123 1.06 -19.47 -20.81
C ALA A 123 2.37 -20.03 -21.39
N GLY A 124 3.07 -19.26 -22.22
CA GLY A 124 4.37 -19.58 -22.78
C GLY A 124 5.44 -19.81 -21.72
N LEU A 125 5.45 -19.01 -20.64
CA LEU A 125 6.38 -19.18 -19.52
C LEU A 125 6.19 -20.52 -18.78
N THR A 126 4.96 -21.06 -18.75
CA THR A 126 4.67 -22.32 -18.05
C THR A 126 4.73 -23.55 -18.95
N ARG A 127 4.76 -23.35 -20.28
CA ARG A 127 4.75 -24.42 -21.29
C ARG A 127 5.89 -25.41 -21.11
N HIS A 128 7.11 -24.95 -20.81
CA HIS A 128 8.26 -25.84 -20.61
C HIS A 128 8.09 -26.79 -19.42
N ARG A 129 7.37 -26.38 -18.36
CA ARG A 129 7.06 -27.27 -17.23
C ARG A 129 6.10 -28.39 -17.64
N GLN A 130 5.09 -28.07 -18.46
CA GLN A 130 4.17 -29.06 -19.02
C GLN A 130 4.91 -30.06 -19.93
N ILE A 131 5.81 -29.57 -20.79
CA ILE A 131 6.65 -30.42 -21.64
C ILE A 131 7.54 -31.34 -20.80
N ALA A 132 8.20 -30.81 -19.76
CA ALA A 132 9.05 -31.61 -18.89
C ALA A 132 8.26 -32.70 -18.14
N ALA A 133 7.03 -32.40 -17.70
CA ALA A 133 6.14 -33.41 -17.10
C ALA A 133 5.81 -34.53 -18.09
N GLY A 134 5.47 -34.18 -19.33
CA GLY A 134 5.22 -35.17 -20.39
C GLY A 134 6.45 -36.01 -20.75
N LEU A 135 7.64 -35.40 -20.79
CA LEU A 135 8.91 -36.12 -21.02
C LEU A 135 9.23 -37.10 -19.87
N ARG A 136 8.97 -36.72 -18.61
CA ARG A 136 9.14 -37.60 -17.46
C ARG A 136 8.20 -38.80 -17.51
N ALA A 137 6.94 -38.59 -17.90
CA ALA A 137 5.98 -39.68 -18.09
C ALA A 137 6.48 -40.67 -19.17
N LYS A 138 6.88 -40.17 -20.34
CA LYS A 138 7.45 -41.01 -21.41
C LYS A 138 8.69 -41.78 -20.98
N LEU A 139 9.56 -41.15 -20.20
CA LEU A 139 10.80 -41.78 -19.71
C LEU A 139 10.55 -42.90 -18.69
N ALA A 140 9.42 -42.86 -17.97
CA ALA A 140 9.03 -43.93 -17.06
C ALA A 140 8.54 -45.18 -17.81
N GLU A 141 7.95 -45.00 -19.00
CA GLU A 141 7.40 -46.07 -19.84
C GLU A 141 8.42 -46.62 -20.86
N GLU A 142 9.53 -45.92 -21.10
CA GLU A 142 10.50 -46.24 -22.14
C GLU A 142 11.47 -47.38 -21.72
N GLY A 143 11.36 -48.52 -22.40
CA GLY A 143 12.24 -49.69 -22.22
C GLY A 143 13.47 -49.69 -23.14
N ASP A 144 13.47 -48.95 -24.25
CA ASP A 144 14.60 -48.90 -25.18
C ASP A 144 15.70 -47.94 -24.67
N PRO A 145 16.94 -48.42 -24.44
CA PRO A 145 18.03 -47.60 -23.94
C PRO A 145 18.43 -46.45 -24.89
N ALA A 146 18.29 -46.62 -26.21
CA ALA A 146 18.65 -45.56 -27.16
C ALA A 146 17.64 -44.41 -27.11
N ARG A 147 16.34 -44.72 -27.14
CA ARG A 147 15.26 -43.74 -26.99
C ARG A 147 15.29 -43.08 -25.62
N ARG A 148 15.59 -43.84 -24.57
CA ARG A 148 15.73 -43.29 -23.21
C ARG A 148 16.79 -42.19 -23.14
N ARG A 149 17.99 -42.41 -23.70
CA ARG A 149 19.05 -41.38 -23.77
C ARG A 149 18.61 -40.13 -24.55
N ALA A 150 17.83 -40.31 -25.61
CA ALA A 150 17.28 -39.19 -26.38
C ALA A 150 16.28 -38.38 -25.53
N TRP A 151 15.41 -39.04 -24.77
CA TRP A 151 14.48 -38.38 -23.84
C TRP A 151 15.18 -37.69 -22.68
N GLU A 152 16.21 -38.30 -22.11
CA GLU A 152 17.05 -37.69 -21.07
C GLU A 152 17.69 -36.40 -21.58
N SER A 153 18.28 -36.44 -22.77
CA SER A 153 18.88 -35.26 -23.42
C SER A 153 17.84 -34.15 -23.69
N ALA A 154 16.64 -34.52 -24.12
CA ALA A 154 15.54 -33.58 -24.32
C ALA A 154 15.04 -32.98 -22.99
N LEU A 155 15.00 -33.77 -21.93
CA LEU A 155 14.61 -33.33 -20.59
C LEU A 155 15.64 -32.34 -20.03
N GLU A 156 16.94 -32.60 -20.19
CA GLU A 156 17.99 -31.65 -19.77
C GLU A 156 17.89 -30.31 -20.48
N ARG A 157 17.70 -30.30 -21.81
CA ARG A 157 17.43 -29.05 -22.56
C ARG A 157 16.18 -28.33 -22.06
N THR A 158 15.13 -29.08 -21.75
CA THR A 158 13.87 -28.50 -21.22
C THR A 158 14.07 -27.92 -19.82
N ARG A 159 14.87 -28.57 -18.95
CA ARG A 159 15.22 -28.05 -17.62
C ARG A 159 15.98 -26.73 -17.71
N ALA A 160 16.93 -26.62 -18.64
CA ALA A 160 17.63 -25.36 -18.89
C ALA A 160 16.65 -24.23 -19.29
N ASN A 161 15.68 -24.53 -20.18
CA ASN A 161 14.66 -23.56 -20.57
C ASN A 161 13.69 -23.18 -19.44
N ILE A 162 13.38 -24.12 -18.53
CA ILE A 162 12.59 -23.84 -17.32
C ILE A 162 13.35 -22.85 -16.43
N ALA A 163 14.65 -23.06 -16.18
CA ALA A 163 15.43 -22.16 -15.34
C ALA A 163 15.42 -20.71 -15.87
N ILE A 164 15.50 -20.55 -17.20
CA ILE A 164 15.37 -19.24 -17.85
C ILE A 164 13.96 -18.67 -17.66
N SER A 165 12.92 -19.45 -17.93
CA SER A 165 11.52 -19.02 -17.78
C SER A 165 11.16 -18.65 -16.33
N ASP A 166 11.74 -19.35 -15.35
CA ASP A 166 11.56 -19.11 -13.92
C ASP A 166 12.14 -17.75 -13.48
N ALA A 167 13.22 -17.29 -14.11
CA ALA A 167 13.76 -15.96 -13.86
C ALA A 167 12.79 -14.87 -14.34
N TYR A 168 12.24 -15.00 -15.55
CA TYR A 168 11.23 -14.08 -16.09
C TYR A 168 9.94 -14.12 -15.28
N GLN A 169 9.49 -15.30 -14.86
CA GLN A 169 8.29 -15.44 -14.04
C GLN A 169 8.46 -14.75 -12.67
N ARG A 170 9.61 -14.94 -11.99
CA ARG A 170 9.89 -14.27 -10.71
C ARG A 170 9.89 -12.76 -10.87
N ARG A 171 10.59 -12.25 -11.88
CA ARG A 171 10.60 -10.82 -12.19
C ARG A 171 9.19 -10.27 -12.46
N LEU A 172 8.36 -11.01 -13.19
CA LEU A 172 6.97 -10.62 -13.45
C LEU A 172 6.16 -10.58 -12.15
N LEU A 173 6.31 -11.57 -11.27
CA LEU A 173 5.65 -11.59 -9.97
C LEU A 173 6.08 -10.41 -9.10
N ASP A 174 7.35 -10.01 -9.13
CA ASP A 174 7.84 -8.83 -8.42
C ASP A 174 7.15 -7.55 -8.94
N PHE A 175 7.01 -7.40 -10.26
CA PHE A 175 6.28 -6.28 -10.84
C PHE A 175 4.79 -6.28 -10.47
N ILE A 176 4.13 -7.44 -10.52
CA ILE A 176 2.74 -7.59 -10.12
C ILE A 176 2.57 -7.18 -8.65
N HIS A 177 3.47 -7.65 -7.78
CA HIS A 177 3.44 -7.37 -6.36
C HIS A 177 3.56 -5.86 -6.08
N VAL A 178 4.57 -5.20 -6.67
CA VAL A 178 4.78 -3.75 -6.51
C VAL A 178 3.57 -2.95 -7.00
N TRP A 179 3.02 -3.29 -8.16
CA TRP A 179 1.83 -2.64 -8.69
C TRP A 179 0.60 -2.83 -7.80
N GLN A 180 0.44 -4.03 -7.22
CA GLN A 180 -0.65 -4.31 -6.29
C GLN A 180 -0.52 -3.46 -5.02
N VAL A 181 0.68 -3.30 -4.48
CA VAL A 181 0.94 -2.42 -3.32
C VAL A 181 0.67 -0.96 -3.69
N HIS A 182 1.11 -0.49 -4.86
CA HIS A 182 0.81 0.87 -5.33
C HIS A 182 -0.69 1.13 -5.51
N ALA A 183 -1.44 0.18 -6.09
CA ALA A 183 -2.88 0.31 -6.26
C ALA A 183 -3.60 0.41 -4.92
N LYS A 184 -3.25 -0.47 -3.96
CA LYS A 184 -3.76 -0.43 -2.59
C LYS A 184 -3.44 0.89 -1.89
N LEU A 185 -2.19 1.37 -1.98
CA LEU A 185 -1.80 2.63 -1.34
C LEU A 185 -2.54 3.83 -1.94
N ARG A 186 -2.73 3.88 -3.27
CA ARG A 186 -3.47 4.97 -3.92
C ARG A 186 -4.91 5.03 -3.42
N ARG A 187 -5.57 3.87 -3.27
CA ARG A 187 -6.92 3.81 -2.69
C ARG A 187 -6.93 4.19 -1.21
N ALA A 188 -5.97 3.70 -0.43
CA ALA A 188 -5.83 4.07 0.97
C ALA A 188 -5.70 5.58 1.13
N ARG A 189 -4.84 6.23 0.34
CA ARG A 189 -4.69 7.71 0.32
C ARG A 189 -6.00 8.42 0.04
N ALA A 190 -6.76 7.99 -0.96
CA ALA A 190 -8.06 8.58 -1.27
C ALA A 190 -9.05 8.44 -0.09
N HIS A 191 -9.08 7.28 0.56
CA HIS A 191 -9.88 7.08 1.76
C HIS A 191 -9.39 7.90 2.96
N THR A 192 -8.08 8.04 3.15
CA THR A 192 -7.50 8.89 4.22
C THR A 192 -7.87 10.35 4.02
N LEU A 193 -7.85 10.85 2.77
CA LEU A 193 -8.30 12.21 2.46
C LEU A 193 -9.79 12.39 2.78
N LEU A 194 -10.63 11.45 2.35
CA LEU A 194 -12.06 11.47 2.65
C LEU A 194 -12.33 11.40 4.16
N ALA A 195 -11.62 10.54 4.87
CA ALA A 195 -11.67 10.47 6.32
C ALA A 195 -11.25 11.78 6.98
N GLY A 196 -10.21 12.45 6.46
CA GLY A 196 -9.81 13.79 6.92
C GLY A 196 -10.91 14.83 6.76
N VAL A 197 -11.66 14.80 5.64
CA VAL A 197 -12.83 15.66 5.44
C VAL A 197 -13.92 15.36 6.47
N VAL A 198 -14.20 14.08 6.75
CA VAL A 198 -15.16 13.67 7.78
C VAL A 198 -14.73 14.15 9.18
N VAL A 199 -13.45 14.02 9.51
CA VAL A 199 -12.89 14.53 10.78
C VAL A 199 -13.07 16.04 10.89
N ALA A 200 -12.72 16.79 9.85
CA ALA A 200 -12.85 18.25 9.83
C ALA A 200 -14.31 18.70 9.97
N ALA A 201 -15.24 18.02 9.29
CA ALA A 201 -16.66 18.29 9.42
C ALA A 201 -17.17 18.03 10.85
N GLY A 202 -16.83 16.87 11.43
CA GLY A 202 -17.18 16.53 12.81
C GLY A 202 -16.61 17.51 13.83
N ALA A 203 -15.34 17.90 13.67
CA ALA A 203 -14.70 18.90 14.51
C ALA A 203 -15.36 20.29 14.38
N THR A 204 -15.77 20.68 13.17
CA THR A 204 -16.48 21.95 12.94
C THR A 204 -17.84 21.95 13.62
N VAL A 205 -18.60 20.85 13.51
CA VAL A 205 -19.88 20.67 14.21
C VAL A 205 -19.68 20.74 15.73
N PHE A 206 -18.66 20.06 16.24
CA PHE A 206 -18.29 20.13 17.66
C PHE A 206 -18.01 21.58 18.10
N MET A 207 -17.14 22.29 17.38
CA MET A 207 -16.79 23.66 17.72
C MET A 207 -18.00 24.60 17.70
N LEU A 208 -18.85 24.52 16.67
CA LEU A 208 -20.07 25.33 16.58
C LEU A 208 -21.05 25.04 17.72
N ALA A 209 -21.17 23.78 18.14
CA ALA A 209 -22.04 23.38 19.24
C ALA A 209 -21.54 23.87 20.60
N THR A 210 -20.21 23.95 20.77
CA THR A 210 -19.57 24.39 22.02
C THR A 210 -19.24 25.88 22.05
N ALA A 211 -19.44 26.60 20.95
CA ALA A 211 -19.18 28.04 20.90
C ALA A 211 -20.21 28.78 21.76
N GLU A 212 -19.75 29.58 22.72
CA GLU A 212 -20.63 30.48 23.45
C GLU A 212 -21.23 31.53 22.48
N PRO A 213 -22.54 31.83 22.57
CA PRO A 213 -23.12 32.90 21.77
C PRO A 213 -22.42 34.21 22.15
N ALA A 214 -21.78 34.83 21.16
CA ALA A 214 -21.15 36.14 21.31
C ALA A 214 -22.20 37.12 21.87
N HIS A 215 -22.04 37.54 23.13
CA HIS A 215 -22.90 38.55 23.74
C HIS A 215 -22.86 39.83 22.89
N PRO A 216 -23.96 40.23 22.22
CA PRO A 216 -24.01 41.50 21.52
C PRO A 216 -24.23 42.60 22.57
N GLY A 217 -23.15 42.99 23.26
CA GLY A 217 -23.24 44.08 24.26
C GLY A 217 -22.24 44.08 25.41
N GLY A 218 -21.17 43.28 25.40
CA GLY A 218 -20.13 43.40 26.42
C GLY A 218 -19.34 44.70 26.23
N PRO A 219 -19.30 45.65 27.20
CA PRO A 219 -18.48 46.84 27.07
C PRO A 219 -17.02 46.43 26.92
N ALA A 220 -16.33 47.04 25.95
CA ALA A 220 -14.90 46.88 25.77
C ALA A 220 -14.20 47.28 27.08
N THR A 221 -13.74 46.29 27.85
CA THR A 221 -12.86 46.54 28.99
C THR A 221 -11.59 47.18 28.44
N PRO A 222 -11.30 48.46 28.75
CA PRO A 222 -10.07 49.09 28.28
C PRO A 222 -8.88 48.31 28.84
N ALA A 223 -7.95 47.99 27.94
CA ALA A 223 -6.70 47.30 28.28
C ALA A 223 -6.03 48.02 29.46
N ALA A 224 -5.79 47.27 30.54
CA ALA A 224 -5.03 47.75 31.68
C ALA A 224 -3.63 48.17 31.19
N THR A 225 -3.36 49.47 31.22
CA THR A 225 -2.05 50.06 30.96
C THR A 225 -1.03 49.45 31.92
N PRO A 226 0.13 48.96 31.44
CA PRO A 226 1.18 48.48 32.33
C PRO A 226 1.74 49.66 33.15
N SER A 227 1.56 49.63 34.46
CA SER A 227 2.26 50.52 35.38
C SER A 227 3.74 50.11 35.43
N VAL A 228 4.58 50.84 34.72
CA VAL A 228 6.04 50.75 34.85
C VAL A 228 6.42 51.29 36.23
N SER A 229 6.72 50.39 37.17
CA SER A 229 7.31 50.76 38.46
C SER A 229 8.81 50.95 38.28
N THR A 230 9.24 52.20 38.11
CA THR A 230 10.64 52.59 38.18
C THR A 230 11.03 52.67 39.65
N ALA A 231 11.66 51.61 40.17
CA ALA A 231 12.36 51.67 41.45
C ALA A 231 13.78 52.18 41.19
N ALA A 232 14.05 53.41 41.64
CA ALA A 232 15.37 53.99 41.74
C ALA A 232 15.87 53.91 43.18
N THR A 233 17.21 53.82 43.30
CA THR A 233 18.08 53.88 44.49
C THR A 233 18.23 52.61 45.32
#